data_AF-A0A2P5XBL0-F1
#
_entry.id   AF-A0A2P5XBL0-F1
#
_cell.length_a   1.000
_cell.length_b   1.000
_cell.length_c   1.000
_cell.angle_alpha   90.00
_cell.angle_beta   90.00
_cell.angle_gamma   90.00
#
_symmetry.space_group_name_H-M   'P 1'
#
loop_
_entity.id
_entity.type
_entity.pdbx_description
1 polymer ?
#
loop_
_entity_poly.entity_id
_entity_poly.type
_entity_poly.pdbx_seq_one_letter_code
_entity_poly.pdbx_strand_id
1 'polypeptide(L)'
;MHIGLDSSPQEEFLSLLGGARTSPPVHQFLVNSLGESGVKRVSKVVCGAGKELQHVVLDHLQPAAEIIGFRMGELRGLSRWRTRFQGIGLDETLINNATEKSGILLVQVERFMRVLSSVFSNFFNWLLKCIKLLNQEPSDQLLPCNSELVVIFLKFLYDQDPVKPFLELSEVDIEPYMETLQRVKELVHFGGFSDCDFLRRTLAEEFKQMESRYAFLSLARDASTSVSSYLTHEHGFIDYISFQIPGDSSSNIANCIGISRRFMHSLSNSSIEESASLEAVLLSVPDGYHCVDLSLYKEGQIVLLLNESTSASECSGESCMMIVQADDLPFVSIPRSGCINTWNLDQLKDSVTHLRLENEKVRNIPHSVAAPLAVGASRGVACVFAARKRALVYILDEDEDDVSDGE
;
A
#
# COMPACT_ATOMS: atom_id res chain seq x y z
N MET A 1 46.82 -31.04 -4.47
CA MET A 1 45.43 -30.59 -4.27
C MET A 1 44.68 -31.78 -3.69
N HIS A 2 44.34 -31.74 -2.40
CA HIS A 2 43.59 -32.82 -1.75
C HIS A 2 42.12 -32.72 -2.22
N ILE A 3 41.80 -33.34 -3.35
CA ILE A 3 40.43 -33.37 -3.88
C ILE A 3 39.74 -34.61 -3.27
N GLY A 4 38.71 -34.42 -2.45
CA GLY A 4 38.05 -35.50 -1.70
C GLY A 4 37.32 -35.03 -0.43
N LEU A 5 37.39 -35.83 0.65
CA LEU A 5 36.59 -35.67 1.88
C LEU A 5 36.66 -34.29 2.57
N ASP A 6 37.69 -33.49 2.30
CA ASP A 6 37.91 -32.17 2.92
C ASP A 6 37.59 -30.98 2.00
N SER A 7 37.18 -31.21 0.74
CA SER A 7 36.86 -30.14 -0.23
C SER A 7 35.36 -29.85 -0.29
N SER A 8 34.98 -28.57 -0.47
CA SER A 8 33.57 -28.21 -0.63
C SER A 8 33.04 -28.63 -2.01
N PRO A 9 31.72 -28.90 -2.16
CA PRO A 9 31.13 -29.20 -3.47
C PRO A 9 31.41 -28.10 -4.50
N GLN A 10 31.46 -26.84 -4.06
CA GLN A 10 31.81 -25.68 -4.87
C GLN A 10 33.24 -25.79 -5.45
N GLU A 11 34.22 -26.15 -4.61
CA GLU A 11 35.62 -26.32 -5.00
C GLU A 11 35.82 -27.50 -5.96
N GLU A 12 35.09 -28.59 -5.73
CA GLU A 12 35.13 -29.76 -6.61
C GLU A 12 34.55 -29.44 -8.00
N PHE A 13 33.44 -28.69 -8.07
CA PHE A 13 32.88 -28.24 -9.35
C PHE A 13 33.77 -27.21 -10.06
N LEU A 14 34.41 -26.29 -9.33
CA LEU A 14 35.40 -25.37 -9.90
C LEU A 14 36.62 -26.11 -10.46
N SER A 15 37.08 -27.15 -9.76
CA SER A 15 38.18 -28.01 -10.21
C SER A 15 37.78 -28.78 -11.48
N LEU A 16 36.55 -29.30 -11.54
CA LEU A 16 36.00 -29.96 -12.72
C LEU A 16 35.91 -29.00 -13.92
N LEU A 17 35.46 -27.76 -13.71
CA LEU A 17 35.41 -26.73 -14.75
C LEU A 17 36.81 -26.38 -15.28
N GLY A 18 37.82 -26.38 -14.40
CA GLY A 18 39.23 -26.19 -14.74
C GLY A 18 39.89 -27.39 -15.45
N GLY A 19 39.15 -28.47 -15.71
CA GLY A 19 39.64 -29.65 -16.41
C GLY A 19 40.36 -30.68 -15.52
N ALA A 20 40.23 -30.58 -14.19
CA ALA A 20 40.74 -31.61 -13.29
C ALA A 20 39.95 -32.92 -13.43
N ARG A 21 40.59 -34.05 -13.09
CA ARG A 21 39.88 -35.33 -12.98
C ARG A 21 38.83 -35.24 -11.87
N THR A 22 37.63 -35.75 -12.12
CA THR A 22 36.58 -35.86 -11.09
C THR A 22 37.06 -36.70 -9.92
N SER A 23 36.81 -36.25 -8.69
CA SER A 23 37.01 -37.08 -7.50
C SER A 23 36.06 -38.29 -7.52
N PRO A 24 36.41 -39.42 -6.88
CA PRO A 24 35.52 -40.58 -6.83
C PRO A 24 34.11 -40.28 -6.29
N PRO A 25 33.93 -39.45 -5.23
CA PRO A 25 32.59 -39.07 -4.75
C PRO A 25 31.78 -38.28 -5.78
N VAL A 26 32.37 -37.27 -6.41
CA VAL A 26 31.70 -36.45 -7.44
C VAL A 26 31.34 -37.30 -8.66
N HIS A 27 32.25 -38.18 -9.07
CA HIS A 27 32.00 -39.09 -10.18
C HIS A 27 30.82 -40.01 -9.89
N GLN A 28 30.80 -40.63 -8.70
CA GLN A 28 29.69 -41.48 -8.27
C GLN A 28 28.37 -40.69 -8.19
N PHE A 29 28.39 -39.47 -7.67
CA PHE A 29 27.22 -38.61 -7.60
C PHE A 29 26.68 -38.24 -8.99
N LEU A 30 27.55 -37.73 -9.88
CA LEU A 30 27.16 -37.24 -11.20
C LEU A 30 26.64 -38.37 -12.11
N VAL A 31 27.26 -39.55 -12.05
CA VAL A 31 26.90 -40.67 -12.92
C VAL A 31 25.78 -41.53 -12.34
N ASN A 32 25.86 -41.90 -11.05
CA ASN A 32 24.97 -42.91 -10.47
C ASN A 32 23.79 -42.34 -9.68
N SER A 33 23.97 -41.20 -9.00
CA SER A 33 22.91 -40.61 -8.15
C SER A 33 22.07 -39.59 -8.90
N LEU A 34 22.72 -38.62 -9.55
CA LEU A 34 22.06 -37.54 -10.27
C LEU A 34 21.74 -37.96 -11.71
N GLY A 35 22.76 -38.36 -12.47
CA GLY A 35 22.64 -38.80 -13.85
C GLY A 35 22.03 -37.76 -14.81
N GLU A 36 21.92 -38.13 -16.09
CA GLU A 36 21.34 -37.25 -17.11
C GLU A 36 19.86 -36.92 -16.80
N SER A 37 19.09 -37.93 -16.41
CA SER A 37 17.65 -37.76 -16.14
C SER A 37 17.39 -36.88 -14.92
N GLY A 38 18.23 -36.93 -13.89
CA GLY A 38 18.13 -36.08 -12.72
C GLY A 38 18.48 -34.63 -13.04
N VAL A 39 19.61 -34.35 -13.73
CA VAL A 39 19.95 -32.98 -14.14
C VAL A 39 18.85 -32.36 -14.99
N LYS A 40 18.32 -33.08 -15.98
CA LYS A 40 17.24 -32.57 -16.82
C LYS A 40 15.98 -32.26 -16.01
N ARG A 41 15.63 -33.10 -15.04
CA ARG A 41 14.47 -32.89 -14.16
C ARG A 41 14.65 -31.65 -13.29
N VAL A 42 15.80 -31.53 -12.62
CA VAL A 42 16.10 -30.38 -11.74
C VAL A 42 16.16 -29.09 -12.55
N SER A 43 16.87 -29.10 -13.68
CA SER A 43 16.94 -27.96 -14.60
C SER A 43 15.55 -27.51 -15.06
N LYS A 44 14.67 -28.46 -15.44
CA LYS A 44 13.30 -28.16 -15.85
C LYS A 44 12.50 -27.48 -14.73
N VAL A 45 12.61 -27.98 -13.49
CA VAL A 45 11.87 -27.42 -12.36
C VAL A 45 12.39 -26.03 -11.98
N VAL A 46 13.72 -25.89 -11.81
CA VAL A 46 14.34 -24.62 -11.39
C VAL A 46 14.21 -23.54 -12.47
N CYS A 47 14.58 -23.86 -13.71
CA CYS A 47 14.43 -22.91 -14.81
C CYS A 47 12.96 -22.63 -15.15
N GLY A 48 12.07 -23.62 -14.93
CA GLY A 48 10.63 -23.45 -15.06
C GLY A 48 10.09 -22.41 -14.07
N ALA A 49 10.39 -22.58 -12.78
CA ALA A 49 10.00 -21.61 -11.75
C ALA A 49 10.55 -20.21 -12.03
N GLY A 50 11.81 -20.10 -12.47
CA GLY A 50 12.40 -18.83 -12.87
C GLY A 50 11.65 -18.16 -14.03
N LYS A 51 11.18 -18.93 -15.03
CA LYS A 51 10.38 -18.40 -16.15
C LYS A 51 8.98 -17.94 -15.70
N GLU A 52 8.31 -18.70 -14.84
CA GLU A 52 7.01 -18.29 -14.30
C GLU A 52 7.15 -16.96 -13.52
N LEU A 53 8.20 -16.81 -12.72
CA LEU A 53 8.49 -15.54 -12.04
C LEU A 53 8.78 -14.41 -13.03
N GLN A 54 9.54 -14.66 -14.10
CA GLN A 54 9.76 -13.66 -15.15
C GLN A 54 8.44 -13.24 -15.81
N HIS A 55 7.52 -14.16 -16.07
CA HIS A 55 6.20 -13.85 -16.61
C HIS A 55 5.40 -12.96 -15.66
N VAL A 56 5.35 -13.30 -14.36
CA VAL A 56 4.67 -12.44 -13.37
C VAL A 56 5.25 -11.02 -13.35
N VAL A 57 6.57 -10.89 -13.45
CA VAL A 57 7.20 -9.58 -13.44
C VAL A 57 6.91 -8.81 -14.72
N LEU A 58 7.08 -9.42 -15.89
CA LEU A 58 6.87 -8.77 -17.19
C LEU A 58 5.40 -8.45 -17.47
N ASP A 59 4.48 -9.34 -17.10
CA ASP A 59 3.06 -9.21 -17.46
C ASP A 59 2.27 -8.40 -16.43
N HIS A 60 2.78 -8.27 -15.19
CA HIS A 60 2.04 -7.62 -14.11
C HIS A 60 2.84 -6.55 -13.37
N LEU A 61 4.00 -6.90 -12.80
CA LEU A 61 4.72 -5.98 -11.91
C LEU A 61 5.31 -4.78 -12.65
N GLN A 62 5.99 -5.02 -13.78
CA GLN A 62 6.61 -3.98 -14.58
C GLN A 62 5.56 -3.01 -15.17
N PRO A 63 4.49 -3.47 -15.83
CA PRO A 63 3.42 -2.58 -16.28
C PRO A 63 2.80 -1.75 -15.14
N ALA A 64 2.58 -2.36 -13.97
CA ALA A 64 2.05 -1.64 -12.81
C ALA A 64 3.01 -0.54 -12.33
N ALA A 65 4.31 -0.84 -12.21
CA ALA A 65 5.32 0.14 -11.81
C ALA A 65 5.45 1.28 -12.84
N GLU A 66 5.33 0.98 -14.13
CA GLU A 66 5.35 1.99 -15.21
C GLU A 66 4.12 2.91 -15.14
N ILE A 67 2.93 2.35 -14.91
CA ILE A 67 1.69 3.13 -14.73
C ILE A 67 1.80 4.04 -13.51
N ILE A 68 2.31 3.52 -12.40
CA ILE A 68 2.53 4.29 -11.16
C ILE A 68 3.50 5.46 -11.45
N GLY A 69 4.64 5.18 -12.08
CA GLY A 69 5.61 6.21 -12.47
C GLY A 69 5.02 7.26 -13.41
N PHE A 70 4.21 6.85 -14.38
CA PHE A 70 3.52 7.75 -15.30
C PHE A 70 2.55 8.68 -14.56
N ARG A 71 1.68 8.14 -13.70
CA ARG A 71 0.70 8.93 -12.93
C ARG A 71 1.38 9.88 -11.94
N MET A 72 2.47 9.45 -11.31
CA MET A 72 3.25 10.35 -10.46
C MET A 72 3.93 11.47 -11.25
N GLY A 73 4.40 11.17 -12.48
CA GLY A 73 4.89 12.19 -13.40
C GLY A 73 3.84 13.26 -13.71
N GLU A 74 2.59 12.87 -13.98
CA GLU A 74 1.48 13.79 -14.20
C GLU A 74 1.19 14.64 -12.95
N LEU A 75 1.08 14.00 -11.78
CA LEU A 75 0.85 14.68 -10.51
C LEU A 75 1.95 15.69 -10.17
N ARG A 76 3.21 15.35 -10.47
CA ARG A 76 4.35 16.25 -10.31
C ARG A 76 4.27 17.46 -11.25
N GLY A 77 3.75 17.28 -12.45
CA GLY A 77 3.46 18.39 -13.36
C GLY A 77 2.40 19.33 -12.77
N LEU A 78 1.33 18.78 -12.21
CA LEU A 78 0.25 19.54 -11.57
C LEU A 78 0.72 20.26 -10.29
N SER A 79 1.55 19.61 -9.46
CA SER A 79 2.03 20.19 -8.20
C SER A 79 2.89 21.44 -8.39
N ARG A 80 3.51 21.59 -9.58
CA ARG A 80 4.25 22.81 -9.95
C ARG A 80 3.34 24.00 -10.21
N TRP A 81 2.07 23.77 -10.58
CA TRP A 81 1.10 24.84 -10.78
C TRP A 81 0.45 25.22 -9.44
N ARG A 82 1.27 25.82 -8.57
CA ARG A 82 0.92 26.14 -7.18
C ARG A 82 -0.34 27.00 -7.06
N THR A 83 -0.52 28.00 -7.92
CA THR A 83 -1.71 28.88 -7.88
C THR A 83 -3.03 28.14 -8.02
N ARG A 84 -3.04 26.97 -8.67
CA ARG A 84 -4.25 26.16 -8.87
C ARG A 84 -4.33 24.98 -7.91
N PHE A 85 -3.22 24.31 -7.64
CA PHE A 85 -3.24 23.01 -6.96
C PHE A 85 -2.66 23.03 -5.54
N GLN A 86 -1.96 24.07 -5.13
CA GLN A 86 -1.50 24.18 -3.73
C GLN A 86 -2.70 24.31 -2.77
N GLY A 87 -3.76 24.99 -3.21
CA GLY A 87 -4.98 25.17 -2.41
C GLY A 87 -5.78 23.90 -2.14
N ILE A 88 -5.55 22.82 -2.91
CA ILE A 88 -6.17 21.50 -2.70
C ILE A 88 -5.21 20.52 -1.98
N GLY A 89 -4.11 21.03 -1.40
CA GLY A 89 -3.15 20.23 -0.64
C GLY A 89 -2.12 19.49 -1.49
N LEU A 90 -2.02 19.76 -2.80
CA LEU A 90 -1.01 19.14 -3.65
C LEU A 90 0.36 19.80 -3.43
N ASP A 91 1.13 19.27 -2.48
CA ASP A 91 2.47 19.77 -2.17
C ASP A 91 3.54 19.24 -3.13
N GLU A 92 4.34 20.15 -3.68
CA GLU A 92 5.37 19.81 -4.65
C GLU A 92 6.50 18.95 -4.06
N THR A 93 6.87 19.16 -2.81
CA THR A 93 7.97 18.41 -2.17
C THR A 93 7.57 16.96 -1.88
N LEU A 94 6.35 16.74 -1.39
CA LEU A 94 5.79 15.41 -1.18
C LEU A 94 5.66 14.64 -2.48
N ILE A 95 5.15 15.29 -3.53
CA ILE A 95 5.01 14.66 -4.85
C ILE A 95 6.37 14.39 -5.50
N ASN A 96 7.36 15.25 -5.33
CA ASN A 96 8.73 14.98 -5.79
C ASN A 96 9.31 13.74 -5.11
N ASN A 97 9.16 13.61 -3.79
CA ASN A 97 9.64 12.43 -3.05
C ASN A 97 8.90 11.15 -3.46
N ALA A 98 7.57 11.22 -3.66
CA ALA A 98 6.79 10.08 -4.13
C ALA A 98 7.18 9.67 -5.57
N THR A 99 7.47 10.65 -6.43
CA THR A 99 7.96 10.40 -7.80
C THR A 99 9.31 9.69 -7.78
N GLU A 100 10.22 10.11 -6.90
CA GLU A 100 11.51 9.46 -6.72
C GLU A 100 11.36 8.00 -6.28
N LYS A 101 10.51 7.72 -5.29
CA LYS A 101 10.22 6.34 -4.84
C LYS A 101 9.63 5.46 -5.95
N SER A 102 8.80 6.03 -6.81
CA SER A 102 8.25 5.35 -7.98
C SER A 102 9.33 4.98 -9.00
N GLY A 103 10.27 5.90 -9.24
CA GLY A 103 11.42 5.66 -10.11
C GLY A 103 12.37 4.60 -9.54
N ILE A 104 12.61 4.62 -8.23
CA ILE A 104 13.41 3.60 -7.54
C ILE A 104 12.75 2.23 -7.65
N LEU A 105 11.43 2.12 -7.48
CA LEU A 105 10.71 0.87 -7.66
C LEU A 105 10.93 0.28 -9.06
N LEU A 106 10.84 1.11 -10.12
CA LEU A 106 11.14 0.68 -11.50
C LEU A 106 12.55 0.10 -11.63
N VAL A 107 13.55 0.74 -11.02
CA VAL A 107 14.93 0.23 -11.02
C VAL A 107 15.03 -1.11 -10.26
N GLN A 108 14.30 -1.29 -9.16
CA GLN A 108 14.29 -2.57 -8.44
C GLN A 108 13.64 -3.69 -9.24
N VAL A 109 12.55 -3.41 -9.95
CA VAL A 109 11.91 -4.37 -10.85
C VAL A 109 12.88 -4.83 -11.94
N GLU A 110 13.61 -3.90 -12.55
CA GLU A 110 14.66 -4.20 -13.54
C GLU A 110 15.82 -5.02 -12.95
N ARG A 111 16.27 -4.69 -11.73
CA ARG A 111 17.29 -5.48 -11.02
C ARG A 111 16.81 -6.91 -10.79
N PHE A 112 15.57 -7.08 -10.33
CA PHE A 112 14.98 -8.39 -10.08
C PHE A 112 14.89 -9.21 -11.37
N MET A 113 14.47 -8.60 -12.48
CA MET A 113 14.44 -9.25 -13.80
C MET A 113 15.81 -9.76 -14.27
N ARG A 114 16.89 -9.01 -14.02
CA ARG A 114 18.25 -9.43 -14.38
C ARG A 114 18.72 -10.64 -13.58
N VAL A 115 18.34 -10.70 -12.30
CA VAL A 115 18.61 -11.86 -11.44
C VAL A 115 17.85 -13.08 -11.95
N LEU A 116 16.59 -12.95 -12.32
CA LEU A 116 15.82 -14.08 -12.85
C LEU A 116 16.35 -14.60 -14.20
N SER A 117 16.93 -13.73 -15.04
CA SER A 117 17.27 -14.05 -16.44
C SER A 117 18.52 -14.91 -16.64
N SER A 118 19.43 -15.01 -15.66
CA SER A 118 20.82 -15.41 -15.95
C SER A 118 21.39 -16.58 -15.15
N VAL A 119 20.79 -16.98 -14.02
CA VAL A 119 21.58 -17.64 -12.98
C VAL A 119 21.78 -19.15 -13.20
N PHE A 120 20.74 -19.90 -13.54
CA PHE A 120 20.79 -21.38 -13.42
C PHE A 120 20.97 -22.15 -14.74
N SER A 121 20.50 -21.60 -15.86
CA SER A 121 20.47 -22.33 -17.15
C SER A 121 21.88 -22.68 -17.66
N ASN A 122 22.83 -21.75 -17.56
CA ASN A 122 24.22 -22.00 -17.97
C ASN A 122 24.87 -23.12 -17.14
N PHE A 123 24.69 -23.09 -15.82
CA PHE A 123 25.22 -24.11 -14.92
C PHE A 123 24.68 -25.51 -15.26
N PHE A 124 23.35 -25.66 -15.43
CA PHE A 124 22.77 -26.97 -15.74
C PHE A 124 23.16 -27.49 -17.14
N ASN A 125 23.29 -26.61 -18.13
CA ASN A 125 23.78 -27.01 -19.46
C ASN A 125 25.24 -27.50 -19.41
N TRP A 126 26.09 -26.81 -18.65
CA TRP A 126 27.46 -27.26 -18.39
C TRP A 126 27.50 -28.59 -17.64
N LEU A 127 26.72 -28.73 -16.56
CA LEU A 127 26.69 -29.94 -15.75
C LEU A 127 26.22 -31.15 -16.56
N LEU A 128 25.20 -30.96 -17.40
CA LEU A 128 24.72 -31.98 -18.34
C LEU A 128 25.82 -32.40 -19.33
N LYS A 129 26.59 -31.44 -19.85
CA LYS A 129 27.75 -31.72 -20.70
C LYS A 129 28.82 -32.54 -19.97
N CYS A 130 29.12 -32.21 -18.71
CA CYS A 130 30.04 -33.00 -17.90
C CYS A 130 29.57 -34.45 -17.72
N ILE A 131 28.29 -34.67 -17.41
CA ILE A 131 27.74 -36.02 -17.24
C ILE A 131 27.85 -36.84 -18.53
N LYS A 132 27.53 -36.25 -19.69
CA LYS A 132 27.67 -36.95 -20.98
C LYS A 132 29.12 -37.33 -21.27
N LEU A 133 30.06 -36.42 -21.00
CA LEU A 133 31.50 -36.71 -21.15
C LEU A 133 31.97 -37.84 -20.23
N LEU A 134 31.49 -37.87 -18.98
CA LEU A 134 31.81 -38.95 -18.03
C LEU A 134 31.23 -40.31 -18.47
N ASN A 135 30.05 -40.30 -19.09
CA ASN A 135 29.40 -41.48 -19.65
C ASN A 135 29.96 -41.90 -21.02
N GLN A 136 30.95 -41.17 -21.57
CA GLN A 136 31.50 -41.38 -22.92
C GLN A 136 30.45 -41.25 -24.04
N GLU A 137 29.42 -40.43 -23.81
CA GLU A 137 28.36 -40.13 -24.78
C GLU A 137 28.70 -38.89 -25.62
N PRO A 138 28.24 -38.83 -26.89
CA PRO A 138 28.45 -37.65 -27.73
C PRO A 138 27.76 -36.40 -27.16
N SER A 139 28.51 -35.31 -27.06
CA SER A 139 28.05 -34.03 -26.51
C SER A 139 27.74 -32.96 -27.58
N ASP A 140 27.92 -33.28 -28.86
CA ASP A 140 27.95 -32.30 -29.96
C ASP A 140 26.61 -31.59 -30.24
N GLN A 141 25.51 -32.09 -29.66
CA GLN A 141 24.17 -31.52 -29.78
C GLN A 141 23.81 -30.54 -28.64
N LEU A 142 24.68 -30.36 -27.64
CA LEU A 142 24.39 -29.47 -26.52
C LEU A 142 24.73 -28.01 -26.84
N LEU A 143 23.91 -27.09 -26.34
CA LEU A 143 24.14 -25.65 -26.45
C LEU A 143 25.53 -25.28 -25.87
N PRO A 144 26.26 -24.34 -26.50
CA PRO A 144 27.50 -23.82 -25.95
C PRO A 144 27.25 -23.22 -24.57
N CYS A 145 28.06 -23.62 -23.59
CA CYS A 145 28.02 -23.00 -22.27
C CYS A 145 29.04 -21.86 -22.20
N ASN A 146 28.62 -20.72 -21.66
CA ASN A 146 29.55 -19.65 -21.30
C ASN A 146 30.25 -20.02 -19.99
N SER A 147 31.55 -20.35 -20.06
CA SER A 147 32.34 -20.74 -18.89
C SER A 147 32.49 -19.63 -17.86
N GLU A 148 32.52 -18.36 -18.26
CA GLU A 148 32.60 -17.22 -17.32
C GLU A 148 31.34 -17.15 -16.44
N LEU A 149 30.17 -17.36 -17.03
CA LEU A 149 28.90 -17.39 -16.29
C LEU A 149 28.84 -18.56 -15.31
N VAL A 150 29.42 -19.71 -15.65
CA VAL A 150 29.54 -20.86 -14.73
C VAL A 150 30.51 -20.54 -13.60
N VAL A 151 31.64 -19.88 -13.87
CA VAL A 151 32.57 -19.43 -12.82
C VAL A 151 31.89 -18.45 -11.87
N ILE A 152 31.14 -17.48 -12.39
CA ILE A 152 30.41 -16.49 -11.59
C ILE A 152 29.37 -17.20 -10.72
N PHE A 153 28.58 -18.10 -11.31
CA PHE A 153 27.62 -18.90 -10.56
C PHE A 153 28.29 -19.69 -9.45
N LEU A 154 29.33 -20.48 -9.79
CA LEU A 154 30.03 -21.31 -8.83
C LEU A 154 30.64 -20.49 -7.70
N LYS A 155 31.29 -19.34 -7.99
CA LYS A 155 31.97 -18.54 -6.96
C LYS A 155 31.03 -17.74 -6.07
N PHE A 156 29.94 -17.20 -6.61
CA PHE A 156 29.14 -16.18 -5.92
C PHE A 156 27.71 -16.63 -5.61
N LEU A 157 27.15 -17.57 -6.37
CA LEU A 157 25.72 -17.91 -6.32
C LEU A 157 25.44 -19.38 -5.96
N TYR A 158 26.47 -20.25 -5.91
CA TYR A 158 26.29 -21.69 -5.73
C TYR A 158 25.57 -22.05 -4.42
N ASP A 159 26.00 -21.45 -3.31
CA ASP A 159 25.40 -21.63 -1.98
C ASP A 159 24.51 -20.45 -1.56
N GLN A 160 24.14 -19.58 -2.50
CA GLN A 160 23.27 -18.44 -2.22
C GLN A 160 21.94 -18.57 -2.95
N ASP A 161 20.88 -18.08 -2.33
CA ASP A 161 19.62 -17.86 -3.00
C ASP A 161 19.60 -16.42 -3.55
N PRO A 162 19.76 -16.22 -4.86
CA PRO A 162 19.79 -14.88 -5.44
C PRO A 162 18.42 -14.21 -5.50
N VAL A 163 17.32 -14.98 -5.39
CA VAL A 163 15.94 -14.50 -5.52
C VAL A 163 15.41 -14.05 -4.16
N LYS A 164 15.70 -14.82 -3.11
CA LYS A 164 15.23 -14.59 -1.74
C LYS A 164 15.44 -13.16 -1.22
N PRO A 165 16.61 -12.51 -1.38
CA PRO A 165 16.83 -11.14 -0.91
C PRO A 165 15.87 -10.12 -1.54
N PHE A 166 15.33 -10.38 -2.73
CA PHE A 166 14.38 -9.46 -3.37
C PHE A 166 12.95 -9.67 -2.88
N LEU A 167 12.60 -10.87 -2.39
CA LEU A 167 11.25 -11.22 -1.99
C LEU A 167 11.01 -11.18 -0.47
N GLU A 168 12.07 -11.27 0.34
CA GLU A 168 11.95 -11.24 1.79
C GLU A 168 11.59 -9.85 2.33
N LEU A 169 10.74 -9.87 3.35
CA LEU A 169 10.24 -8.67 4.04
C LEU A 169 11.18 -8.19 5.15
N SER A 170 12.27 -8.90 5.43
CA SER A 170 13.23 -8.56 6.49
C SER A 170 14.31 -7.61 5.99
N GLU A 171 14.83 -6.79 6.92
CA GLU A 171 15.98 -5.90 6.74
C GLU A 171 17.26 -6.70 6.48
N VAL A 172 17.46 -7.11 5.23
CA VAL A 172 18.73 -7.66 4.75
C VAL A 172 19.37 -6.59 3.88
N ASP A 173 20.47 -6.00 4.38
CA ASP A 173 21.31 -5.11 3.58
C ASP A 173 21.95 -5.93 2.46
N ILE A 174 21.51 -5.69 1.23
CA ILE A 174 22.14 -6.21 0.02
C ILE A 174 23.44 -5.45 -0.16
N GLU A 175 24.59 -6.11 -0.05
CA GLU A 175 25.89 -5.45 -0.23
C GLU A 175 26.13 -5.15 -1.72
N PRO A 176 26.02 -3.88 -2.18
CA PRO A 176 26.17 -3.56 -3.58
C PRO A 176 27.67 -3.37 -3.89
N TYR A 177 28.06 -3.58 -5.15
CA TYR A 177 29.42 -3.25 -5.58
C TYR A 177 29.73 -1.77 -5.30
N MET A 178 30.82 -1.52 -4.55
CA MET A 178 31.23 -0.17 -4.16
C MET A 178 31.36 0.79 -5.34
N GLU A 179 31.81 0.30 -6.49
CA GLU A 179 31.91 1.07 -7.73
C GLU A 179 30.53 1.52 -8.26
N THR A 180 29.52 0.64 -8.19
CA THR A 180 28.15 0.98 -8.60
C THR A 180 27.55 2.03 -7.68
N LEU A 181 27.76 1.90 -6.36
CA LEU A 181 27.28 2.89 -5.39
C LEU A 181 27.92 4.27 -5.61
N GLN A 182 29.22 4.29 -5.93
CA GLN A 182 29.92 5.54 -6.25
C GLN A 182 29.36 6.21 -7.51
N ARG A 183 29.13 5.44 -8.58
CA ARG A 183 28.52 5.96 -9.82
C ARG A 183 27.10 6.47 -9.58
N VAL A 184 26.29 5.80 -8.75
CA VAL A 184 24.95 6.29 -8.37
C VAL A 184 25.02 7.63 -7.63
N LYS A 185 25.99 7.79 -6.72
CA LYS A 185 26.22 9.08 -6.04
C LYS A 185 26.61 10.20 -7.00
N GLU A 186 27.36 9.88 -8.05
CA GLU A 186 27.70 10.86 -9.09
C GLU A 186 26.46 11.28 -9.90
N LEU A 187 25.53 10.36 -10.16
CA LEU A 187 24.28 10.66 -10.88
C LEU A 187 23.38 11.67 -10.15
N VAL A 188 23.49 11.82 -8.84
CA VAL A 188 22.75 12.85 -8.08
C VAL A 188 23.07 14.25 -8.61
N HIS A 189 24.32 14.50 -8.99
CA HIS A 189 24.76 15.79 -9.55
C HIS A 189 24.13 16.07 -10.93
N PHE A 190 23.66 15.03 -11.61
CA PHE A 190 22.96 15.11 -12.90
C PHE A 190 21.43 15.02 -12.77
N GLY A 191 20.89 15.15 -11.55
CA GLY A 191 19.46 15.08 -11.28
C GLY A 191 18.91 13.65 -11.12
N GLY A 192 19.78 12.69 -10.80
CA GLY A 192 19.39 11.35 -10.36
C GLY A 192 18.73 11.35 -8.97
N PHE A 193 18.40 10.15 -8.47
CA PHE A 193 17.76 9.99 -7.17
C PHE A 193 18.66 10.47 -6.03
N SER A 194 18.10 11.28 -5.13
CA SER A 194 18.73 11.71 -3.88
C SER A 194 18.99 10.55 -2.92
N ASP A 195 18.09 9.55 -2.89
CA ASP A 195 18.28 8.32 -2.16
C ASP A 195 19.26 7.41 -2.93
N CYS A 196 20.47 7.23 -2.38
CA CYS A 196 21.52 6.37 -2.96
C CYS A 196 21.55 4.97 -2.34
N ASP A 197 20.86 4.78 -1.21
CA ASP A 197 20.91 3.53 -0.44
C ASP A 197 19.86 2.52 -0.91
N PHE A 198 19.01 2.88 -1.88
CA PHE A 198 18.05 1.94 -2.47
C PHE A 198 18.72 0.66 -3.01
N LEU A 199 19.99 0.73 -3.44
CA LEU A 199 20.70 -0.46 -3.90
C LEU A 199 20.92 -1.51 -2.81
N ARG A 200 20.93 -1.07 -1.54
CA ARG A 200 21.08 -1.92 -0.35
C ARG A 200 19.77 -2.53 0.11
N ARG A 201 18.64 -1.98 -0.33
CA ARG A 201 17.31 -2.38 0.11
C ARG A 201 16.69 -3.40 -0.82
N THR A 202 15.79 -4.19 -0.26
CA THR A 202 15.03 -5.20 -1.00
C THR A 202 13.93 -4.55 -1.84
N LEU A 203 13.41 -5.27 -2.85
CA LEU A 203 12.25 -4.81 -3.62
C LEU A 203 11.03 -4.63 -2.71
N ALA A 204 10.85 -5.51 -1.72
CA ALA A 204 9.75 -5.43 -0.77
C ALA A 204 9.85 -4.20 0.16
N GLU A 205 11.05 -3.82 0.58
CA GLU A 205 11.29 -2.60 1.36
C GLU A 205 11.00 -1.34 0.55
N GLU A 206 11.47 -1.26 -0.69
CA GLU A 206 11.18 -0.11 -1.54
C GLU A 206 9.68 -0.01 -1.85
N PHE A 207 9.00 -1.15 -2.02
CA PHE A 207 7.54 -1.17 -2.16
C PHE A 207 6.84 -0.62 -0.91
N LYS A 208 7.23 -1.06 0.31
CA LYS A 208 6.69 -0.52 1.57
C LYS A 208 6.97 0.97 1.73
N GLN A 209 8.17 1.42 1.39
CA GLN A 209 8.53 2.84 1.45
C GLN A 209 7.68 3.67 0.49
N MET A 210 7.45 3.17 -0.73
CA MET A 210 6.54 3.78 -1.68
C MET A 210 5.12 3.85 -1.10
N GLU A 211 4.55 2.73 -0.64
CA GLU A 211 3.20 2.70 -0.05
C GLU A 211 3.06 3.69 1.12
N SER A 212 4.03 3.78 2.03
CA SER A 212 3.97 4.70 3.16
C SER A 212 3.88 6.17 2.73
N ARG A 213 4.58 6.56 1.65
CA ARG A 213 4.53 7.91 1.09
C ARG A 213 3.20 8.18 0.38
N TYR A 214 2.64 7.17 -0.25
CA TYR A 214 1.36 7.25 -0.94
C TYR A 214 0.19 7.29 0.05
N ALA A 215 0.26 6.54 1.14
CA ALA A 215 -0.70 6.60 2.24
C ALA A 215 -0.70 7.99 2.88
N PHE A 216 0.46 8.63 3.04
CA PHE A 216 0.55 10.02 3.49
C PHE A 216 -0.10 11.01 2.50
N LEU A 217 0.04 10.78 1.19
CA LEU A 217 -0.66 11.56 0.15
C LEU A 217 -2.18 11.30 0.17
N SER A 218 -2.61 10.06 0.42
CA SER A 218 -4.03 9.72 0.57
C SER A 218 -4.61 10.40 1.80
N LEU A 219 -3.97 10.33 2.97
CA LEU A 219 -4.42 10.99 4.19
C LEU A 219 -4.49 12.52 4.05
N ALA A 220 -3.54 13.13 3.32
CA ALA A 220 -3.61 14.56 2.98
C ALA A 220 -4.79 14.88 2.04
N ARG A 221 -5.16 13.94 1.17
CA ARG A 221 -6.31 14.05 0.26
C ARG A 221 -7.64 13.66 0.92
N ASP A 222 -7.64 12.77 1.90
CA ASP A 222 -8.82 12.36 2.68
C ASP A 222 -9.16 13.44 3.70
N ALA A 223 -8.16 14.14 4.25
CA ALA A 223 -8.36 15.46 4.86
C ALA A 223 -8.90 16.53 3.86
N SER A 224 -8.91 16.22 2.56
CA SER A 224 -9.48 17.02 1.48
C SER A 224 -10.67 16.32 0.78
N THR A 225 -11.25 15.26 1.35
CA THR A 225 -12.54 14.72 0.89
C THR A 225 -13.65 15.67 1.31
N SER A 226 -13.70 16.83 0.64
CA SER A 226 -14.86 17.70 0.69
C SER A 226 -15.99 17.01 -0.05
N VAL A 227 -16.95 16.47 0.71
CA VAL A 227 -18.27 16.16 0.16
C VAL A 227 -18.99 17.49 0.06
N SER A 228 -18.91 18.13 -1.11
CA SER A 228 -19.60 19.38 -1.37
C SER A 228 -21.07 19.08 -1.65
N SER A 229 -21.97 19.52 -0.76
CA SER A 229 -23.41 19.47 -1.00
C SER A 229 -23.89 20.78 -1.62
N TYR A 230 -24.58 20.69 -2.76
CA TYR A 230 -25.30 21.81 -3.34
C TYR A 230 -26.59 22.06 -2.55
N LEU A 231 -26.56 22.95 -1.56
CA LEU A 231 -27.78 23.50 -0.99
C LEU A 231 -28.15 24.78 -1.73
N THR A 232 -29.09 24.68 -2.67
CA THR A 232 -29.76 25.85 -3.24
C THR A 232 -30.76 26.39 -2.22
N HIS A 233 -30.27 27.19 -1.29
CA HIS A 233 -31.09 28.16 -0.54
C HIS A 233 -30.24 29.41 -0.27
N GLU A 234 -30.17 30.29 -1.28
CA GLU A 234 -29.75 31.70 -1.28
C GLU A 234 -28.51 32.21 -0.51
N HIS A 235 -27.78 31.45 0.30
CA HIS A 235 -26.65 31.98 1.09
C HIS A 235 -25.51 30.96 1.24
N GLY A 236 -24.50 31.03 0.35
CA GLY A 236 -23.17 30.41 0.53
C GLY A 236 -23.09 28.89 0.28
N PHE A 237 -21.90 28.40 -0.07
CA PHE A 237 -21.61 26.95 -0.13
C PHE A 237 -20.98 26.50 1.19
N ILE A 238 -21.32 25.31 1.68
CA ILE A 238 -20.72 24.74 2.89
C ILE A 238 -20.11 23.39 2.54
N ASP A 239 -18.80 23.26 2.73
CA ASP A 239 -18.10 21.99 2.59
C ASP A 239 -17.95 21.33 3.95
N TYR A 240 -18.29 20.04 4.05
CA TYR A 240 -18.08 19.23 5.24
C TYR A 240 -16.92 18.26 5.01
N ILE A 241 -16.04 18.14 6.00
CA ILE A 241 -14.98 17.13 6.10
C ILE A 241 -15.14 16.44 7.44
N SER A 242 -15.19 15.12 7.42
CA SER A 242 -15.35 14.30 8.62
C SER A 242 -14.22 13.30 8.71
N PHE A 243 -13.78 13.00 9.94
CA PHE A 243 -12.67 12.10 10.18
C PHE A 243 -12.81 11.44 11.55
N GLN A 244 -12.38 10.19 11.65
CA GLN A 244 -12.33 9.48 12.93
C GLN A 244 -11.00 9.77 13.62
N ILE A 245 -11.03 10.05 14.92
CA ILE A 245 -9.80 10.25 15.70
C ILE A 245 -9.27 8.88 16.14
N PRO A 246 -8.02 8.52 15.79
CA PRO A 246 -7.40 7.29 16.28
C PRO A 246 -7.34 7.29 17.80
N GLY A 247 -7.88 6.26 18.45
CA GLY A 247 -7.89 6.16 19.90
C GLY A 247 -6.53 5.72 20.44
N ASP A 248 -5.71 6.67 20.91
CA ASP A 248 -4.64 6.35 21.86
C ASP A 248 -5.28 6.21 23.25
N SER A 249 -5.11 5.04 23.87
CA SER A 249 -5.76 4.57 25.11
C SER A 249 -5.47 5.40 26.39
N SER A 250 -4.83 6.56 26.26
CA SER A 250 -4.46 7.44 27.37
C SER A 250 -5.08 8.85 27.27
N SER A 251 -5.91 9.13 26.28
CA SER A 251 -6.53 10.46 26.09
C SER A 251 -8.03 10.46 26.39
N ASN A 252 -8.54 11.53 26.99
CA ASN A 252 -9.98 11.79 27.23
C ASN A 252 -10.80 11.98 25.92
N ILE A 253 -10.23 11.67 24.75
CA ILE A 253 -10.82 11.85 23.40
C ILE A 253 -10.94 10.51 22.66
N ALA A 254 -10.73 9.39 23.35
CA ALA A 254 -10.97 8.09 22.74
C ALA A 254 -12.40 8.01 22.19
N ASN A 255 -12.57 7.41 21.00
CA ASN A 255 -13.87 7.20 20.35
C ASN A 255 -14.63 8.48 19.94
N CYS A 256 -13.91 9.46 19.38
CA CYS A 256 -14.49 10.69 18.88
C CYS A 256 -14.41 10.82 17.35
N ILE A 257 -15.39 11.50 16.77
CA ILE A 257 -15.50 11.87 15.35
C ILE A 257 -15.29 13.38 15.25
N GLY A 258 -14.34 13.81 14.43
CA GLY A 258 -14.17 15.21 14.07
C GLY A 258 -15.00 15.56 12.84
N ILE A 259 -15.75 16.66 12.91
CA ILE A 259 -16.44 17.24 11.77
C ILE A 259 -15.99 18.69 11.64
N SER A 260 -15.44 19.02 10.49
CA SER A 260 -15.13 20.40 10.13
C SER A 260 -16.03 20.84 8.98
N ARG A 261 -16.53 22.07 9.07
CA ARG A 261 -17.30 22.71 8.01
C ARG A 261 -16.64 24.01 7.59
N ARG A 262 -16.75 24.33 6.31
CA ARG A 262 -16.19 25.57 5.76
C ARG A 262 -17.24 26.30 4.95
N PHE A 263 -17.46 27.56 5.30
CA PHE A 263 -18.31 28.45 4.51
C PHE A 263 -17.51 29.05 3.36
N MET A 264 -17.91 28.74 2.13
CA MET A 264 -17.50 29.47 0.95
C MET A 264 -18.55 30.55 0.66
N HIS A 265 -18.20 31.80 0.94
CA HIS A 265 -18.97 32.93 0.45
C HIS A 265 -18.88 32.97 -1.07
N SER A 266 -20.05 33.03 -1.73
CA SER A 266 -20.15 33.44 -3.12
C SER A 266 -19.45 34.79 -3.27
N LEU A 267 -18.55 34.92 -4.25
CA LEU A 267 -17.90 36.18 -4.60
C LEU A 267 -18.94 37.23 -5.02
N SER A 268 -19.57 37.90 -4.06
CA SER A 268 -20.22 39.18 -4.28
C SER A 268 -19.15 40.25 -4.12
N ASN A 269 -18.86 40.96 -5.22
CA ASN A 269 -17.94 42.08 -5.30
C ASN A 269 -18.09 43.06 -4.12
N SER A 270 -17.29 42.89 -3.09
CA SER A 270 -16.96 43.94 -2.13
C SER A 270 -15.58 43.63 -1.55
N SER A 271 -14.75 44.65 -1.52
CA SER A 271 -13.30 44.60 -1.33
C SER A 271 -12.89 44.43 0.13
N ILE A 272 -13.37 43.37 0.79
CA ILE A 272 -12.88 42.96 2.10
C ILE A 272 -12.62 41.46 2.02
N GLU A 273 -11.36 41.06 2.18
CA GLU A 273 -10.93 39.67 2.31
C GLU A 273 -11.50 39.05 3.59
N GLU A 274 -12.82 38.83 3.64
CA GLU A 274 -13.42 37.96 4.64
C GLU A 274 -13.11 36.52 4.24
N SER A 275 -11.95 36.10 4.71
CA SER A 275 -11.43 34.75 4.69
C SER A 275 -12.53 33.76 5.08
N ALA A 276 -12.83 32.78 4.22
CA ALA A 276 -13.68 31.65 4.54
C ALA A 276 -13.43 31.14 5.98
N SER A 277 -14.44 31.23 6.85
CA SER A 277 -14.37 30.72 8.21
C SER A 277 -14.40 29.20 8.19
N LEU A 278 -13.37 28.60 8.79
CA LEU A 278 -13.35 27.17 9.09
C LEU A 278 -13.91 27.00 10.49
N GLU A 279 -14.87 26.10 10.65
CA GLU A 279 -15.38 25.71 11.95
C GLU A 279 -15.25 24.21 12.13
N ALA A 280 -15.09 23.74 13.36
CA ALA A 280 -15.10 22.31 13.66
C ALA A 280 -15.83 21.99 14.96
N VAL A 281 -16.29 20.76 15.07
CA VAL A 281 -16.91 20.18 16.25
C VAL A 281 -16.37 18.76 16.44
N LEU A 282 -16.31 18.34 17.70
CA LEU A 282 -15.96 16.97 18.06
C LEU A 282 -17.19 16.25 18.60
N LEU A 283 -17.53 15.10 18.03
CA LEU A 283 -18.62 14.25 18.49
C LEU A 283 -18.05 13.04 19.23
N SER A 284 -18.39 12.90 20.50
CA SER A 284 -18.08 11.71 21.29
C SER A 284 -19.16 10.65 21.02
N VAL A 285 -18.73 9.48 20.54
CA VAL A 285 -19.61 8.34 20.30
C VAL A 285 -20.00 7.74 21.66
N PRO A 286 -21.26 7.26 21.83
CA PRO A 286 -21.72 6.71 23.10
C PRO A 286 -20.86 5.53 23.59
N ASP A 287 -20.75 5.40 24.90
CA ASP A 287 -20.07 4.26 25.53
C ASP A 287 -20.71 2.95 25.06
N GLY A 288 -19.86 1.96 24.74
CA GLY A 288 -20.32 0.69 24.20
C GLY A 288 -20.58 0.69 22.69
N TYR A 289 -20.38 1.80 21.98
CA TYR A 289 -20.44 1.84 20.51
C TYR A 289 -19.13 2.33 19.90
N HIS A 290 -18.90 2.03 18.62
CA HIS A 290 -17.85 2.66 17.82
C HIS A 290 -18.40 3.06 16.45
N CYS A 291 -17.88 4.16 15.91
CA CYS A 291 -18.24 4.61 14.57
C CYS A 291 -17.57 3.73 13.51
N VAL A 292 -18.38 3.23 12.57
CA VAL A 292 -17.96 2.39 11.44
C VAL A 292 -17.74 3.24 10.21
N ASP A 293 -18.70 4.10 9.91
CA ASP A 293 -18.67 5.00 8.75
C ASP A 293 -19.67 6.14 8.96
N LEU A 294 -19.58 7.19 8.15
CA LEU A 294 -20.52 8.29 8.17
C LEU A 294 -20.65 8.93 6.78
N SER A 295 -21.80 9.54 6.51
CA SER A 295 -22.05 10.16 5.21
C SER A 295 -22.97 11.37 5.33
N LEU A 296 -22.77 12.36 4.46
CA LEU A 296 -23.65 13.53 4.38
C LEU A 296 -24.96 13.16 3.67
N TYR A 297 -26.05 13.68 4.19
CA TYR A 297 -27.41 13.53 3.68
C TYR A 297 -28.03 14.92 3.43
N LYS A 298 -29.28 14.95 2.97
CA LYS A 298 -29.95 16.20 2.54
C LYS A 298 -30.01 17.23 3.68
N GLU A 299 -30.03 18.51 3.29
CA GLU A 299 -30.31 19.63 4.22
C GLU A 299 -29.35 19.72 5.42
N GLY A 300 -28.07 19.37 5.24
CA GLY A 300 -27.09 19.43 6.33
C GLY A 300 -27.22 18.30 7.35
N GLN A 301 -27.97 17.25 7.04
CA GLN A 301 -28.03 16.05 7.88
C GLN A 301 -26.80 15.16 7.66
N ILE A 302 -26.33 14.51 8.71
CA ILE A 302 -25.20 13.59 8.70
C ILE A 302 -25.69 12.24 9.22
N VAL A 303 -25.50 11.19 8.43
CA VAL A 303 -25.85 9.81 8.78
C VAL A 303 -24.62 9.15 9.35
N LEU A 304 -24.71 8.70 10.60
CA LEU A 304 -23.68 7.99 11.35
C LEU A 304 -24.05 6.51 11.39
N LEU A 305 -23.07 5.65 11.12
CA LEU A 305 -23.21 4.20 11.24
C LEU A 305 -22.37 3.70 12.41
N LEU A 306 -23.03 3.16 13.43
CA LEU A 306 -22.39 2.74 14.69
C LEU A 306 -22.55 1.23 14.90
N ASN A 307 -21.53 0.60 15.46
CA ASN A 307 -21.52 -0.79 15.90
C ASN A 307 -21.39 -0.85 17.43
N GLU A 308 -22.09 -1.79 18.06
CA GLU A 308 -21.85 -2.10 19.47
C GLU A 308 -20.47 -2.77 19.66
N SER A 309 -19.71 -2.25 20.63
CA SER A 309 -18.41 -2.71 21.08
C SER A 309 -18.59 -3.90 22.03
N THR A 310 -18.88 -5.07 21.47
CA THR A 310 -19.15 -6.31 22.23
C THR A 310 -18.05 -6.65 23.24
N SER A 311 -18.41 -6.75 24.53
CA SER A 311 -17.65 -7.51 25.52
C SER A 311 -18.49 -8.71 25.96
N ALA A 312 -18.03 -9.91 25.57
CA ALA A 312 -18.57 -11.24 25.87
C ALA A 312 -19.69 -11.81 24.97
N SER A 313 -19.31 -12.93 24.32
CA SER A 313 -20.09 -14.12 23.91
C SER A 313 -21.46 -14.00 23.22
N GLU A 314 -21.49 -14.53 21.98
CA GLU A 314 -22.60 -15.25 21.32
C GLU A 314 -23.90 -14.53 20.89
N CYS A 315 -24.05 -13.21 21.06
CA CYS A 315 -25.19 -12.48 20.48
C CYS A 315 -24.84 -11.78 19.17
N SER A 316 -25.81 -11.71 18.25
CA SER A 316 -25.75 -10.87 17.04
C SER A 316 -25.47 -9.43 17.44
N GLY A 317 -24.28 -8.91 17.13
CA GLY A 317 -23.96 -7.52 17.49
C GLY A 317 -25.01 -6.57 16.93
N GLU A 318 -25.55 -5.72 17.80
CA GLU A 318 -26.51 -4.70 17.41
C GLU A 318 -25.74 -3.50 16.85
N SER A 319 -26.26 -2.95 15.76
CA SER A 319 -25.72 -1.76 15.13
C SER A 319 -26.83 -0.73 15.05
N CYS A 320 -26.49 0.53 14.88
CA CYS A 320 -27.49 1.55 14.66
C CYS A 320 -27.06 2.56 13.60
N MET A 321 -28.06 3.11 12.92
CA MET A 321 -27.91 4.24 12.03
C MET A 321 -28.54 5.46 12.71
N MET A 322 -27.76 6.53 12.88
CA MET A 322 -28.20 7.75 13.54
C MET A 322 -28.13 8.92 12.56
N ILE A 323 -29.18 9.75 12.49
CA ILE A 323 -29.17 10.97 11.69
C ILE A 323 -29.05 12.18 12.62
N VAL A 324 -28.06 13.03 12.37
CA VAL A 324 -27.78 14.25 13.14
C VAL A 324 -27.89 15.47 12.24
N GLN A 325 -28.50 16.55 12.72
CA GLN A 325 -28.54 17.83 12.00
C GLN A 325 -27.25 18.61 12.29
N ALA A 326 -26.50 18.98 11.25
CA ALA A 326 -25.25 19.72 11.43
C ALA A 326 -25.47 21.12 12.02
N ASP A 327 -26.58 21.78 11.70
CA ASP A 327 -26.87 23.14 12.20
C ASP A 327 -27.08 23.21 13.71
N ASP A 328 -27.45 22.08 14.33
CA ASP A 328 -27.66 21.98 15.78
C ASP A 328 -26.35 21.68 16.53
N LEU A 329 -25.25 21.40 15.82
CA LEU A 329 -23.96 21.09 16.43
C LEU A 329 -23.21 22.36 16.83
N PRO A 330 -22.55 22.39 18.01
CA PRO A 330 -21.84 23.55 18.51
C PRO A 330 -20.45 23.69 17.84
N PHE A 331 -20.46 24.12 16.58
CA PHE A 331 -19.25 24.39 15.81
C PHE A 331 -18.43 25.55 16.41
N VAL A 332 -17.12 25.33 16.56
CA VAL A 332 -16.17 26.33 17.04
C VAL A 332 -15.31 26.85 15.88
N SER A 333 -15.19 28.17 15.74
CA SER A 333 -14.37 28.78 14.69
C SER A 333 -12.87 28.52 14.94
N ILE A 334 -12.17 28.03 13.91
CA ILE A 334 -10.74 27.75 13.94
C ILE A 334 -9.96 28.92 13.33
N PRO A 335 -9.11 29.63 14.10
CA PRO A 335 -8.30 30.72 13.57
C PRO A 335 -7.26 30.20 12.58
N ARG A 336 -7.10 30.90 11.44
CA ARG A 336 -6.07 30.60 10.43
C ARG A 336 -4.68 30.99 10.96
N SER A 337 -3.84 30.01 11.31
CA SER A 337 -2.41 30.24 11.55
C SER A 337 -1.65 30.29 10.22
N GLY A 338 -1.00 31.41 9.94
CA GLY A 338 -0.41 31.74 8.62
C GLY A 338 0.81 30.94 8.17
N CYS A 339 1.18 29.82 8.80
CA CYS A 339 2.34 29.04 8.34
C CYS A 339 2.28 27.53 8.49
N ILE A 340 1.36 26.94 9.26
CA ILE A 340 1.29 25.48 9.40
C ILE A 340 -0.17 25.13 9.70
N ASN A 341 -0.79 24.25 8.90
CA ASN A 341 -2.09 23.64 9.19
C ASN A 341 -1.98 22.62 10.34
N THR A 342 -1.33 22.99 11.44
CA THR A 342 -1.34 22.19 12.68
C THR A 342 -2.58 22.57 13.44
N TRP A 343 -3.65 21.80 13.26
CA TRP A 343 -4.78 21.83 14.18
C TRP A 343 -4.31 21.27 15.51
N ASN A 344 -4.46 22.05 16.58
CA ASN A 344 -4.22 21.50 17.90
C ASN A 344 -5.54 20.93 18.41
N LEU A 345 -5.63 19.60 18.49
CA LEU A 345 -6.77 18.87 19.06
C LEU A 345 -7.12 19.37 20.48
N ASP A 346 -6.14 19.93 21.19
CA ASP A 346 -6.33 20.59 22.49
C ASP A 346 -7.39 21.71 22.46
N GLN A 347 -7.57 22.42 21.34
CA GLN A 347 -8.56 23.51 21.23
C GLN A 347 -10.00 23.00 21.11
N LEU A 348 -10.20 21.75 20.69
CA LEU A 348 -11.52 21.12 20.54
C LEU A 348 -11.90 20.25 21.75
N LYS A 349 -10.98 20.07 22.71
CA LYS A 349 -11.22 19.30 23.95
C LYS A 349 -12.33 19.89 24.82
N ASP A 350 -12.48 21.21 24.79
CA ASP A 350 -13.46 21.92 25.61
C ASP A 350 -14.84 22.02 24.94
N SER A 351 -14.97 21.57 23.69
CA SER A 351 -16.17 21.68 22.83
C SER A 351 -16.69 20.34 22.31
N VAL A 352 -16.42 19.26 23.05
CA VAL A 352 -16.91 17.91 22.73
C VAL A 352 -18.42 17.81 22.96
N THR A 353 -19.14 17.34 21.95
CA THR A 353 -20.56 17.04 22.00
C THR A 353 -20.77 15.55 22.15
N HIS A 354 -21.44 15.11 23.20
CA HIS A 354 -21.73 13.69 23.41
C HIS A 354 -23.00 13.30 22.66
N LEU A 355 -22.89 12.32 21.75
CA LEU A 355 -24.04 11.75 21.06
C LEU A 355 -24.89 10.97 22.06
N ARG A 356 -26.21 11.09 21.96
CA ARG A 356 -27.18 10.34 22.75
C ARG A 356 -28.07 9.54 21.83
N LEU A 357 -28.25 8.25 22.12
CA LEU A 357 -29.07 7.33 21.32
C LEU A 357 -30.58 7.51 21.56
N GLU A 358 -30.98 8.30 22.56
CA GLU A 358 -32.38 8.57 22.93
C GLU A 358 -33.09 9.55 21.96
N ASN A 359 -32.46 9.95 20.85
CA ASN A 359 -33.02 10.88 19.88
C ASN A 359 -33.91 10.16 18.85
N GLU A 360 -34.96 10.83 18.37
CA GLU A 360 -36.00 10.29 17.47
C GLU A 360 -35.51 9.76 16.10
N LYS A 361 -34.24 9.99 15.71
CA LYS A 361 -33.67 9.57 14.41
C LYS A 361 -32.57 8.52 14.53
N VAL A 362 -32.75 7.55 15.43
CA VAL A 362 -31.88 6.37 15.52
C VAL A 362 -32.64 5.13 15.07
N ARG A 363 -32.06 4.37 14.14
CA ARG A 363 -32.60 3.10 13.65
C ARG A 363 -31.70 1.95 14.03
N ASN A 364 -32.27 0.92 14.63
CA ASN A 364 -31.52 -0.27 15.02
C ASN A 364 -31.39 -1.23 13.84
N ILE A 365 -30.22 -1.84 13.74
CA ILE A 365 -29.87 -2.82 12.72
C ILE A 365 -29.51 -4.10 13.48
N PRO A 366 -30.24 -5.21 13.29
CA PRO A 366 -30.10 -6.43 14.09
C PRO A 366 -28.81 -7.23 13.79
N HIS A 367 -27.86 -6.61 13.10
CA HIS A 367 -26.63 -7.23 12.62
C HIS A 367 -25.49 -6.22 12.66
N SER A 368 -24.30 -6.70 13.03
CA SER A 368 -23.05 -5.94 12.88
C SER A 368 -22.86 -5.47 11.45
N VAL A 369 -22.45 -4.21 11.30
CA VAL A 369 -22.29 -3.53 10.01
C VAL A 369 -20.83 -3.23 9.71
N ALA A 370 -20.53 -3.04 8.43
CA ALA A 370 -19.21 -2.72 7.92
C ALA A 370 -19.29 -1.57 6.90
N ALA A 371 -18.23 -0.79 6.81
CA ALA A 371 -18.04 0.21 5.76
C ALA A 371 -17.99 -0.47 4.36
N PRO A 372 -18.40 0.22 3.29
CA PRO A 372 -18.86 1.62 3.27
C PRO A 372 -20.37 1.78 3.52
N LEU A 373 -20.75 2.90 4.12
CA LEU A 373 -22.11 3.43 4.14
C LEU A 373 -22.36 4.21 2.84
N ALA A 374 -23.43 3.88 2.11
CA ALA A 374 -23.82 4.62 0.92
C ALA A 374 -25.16 5.32 1.12
N VAL A 375 -25.21 6.64 1.00
CA VAL A 375 -26.43 7.43 1.18
C VAL A 375 -26.81 8.13 -0.13
N GLY A 376 -28.08 8.02 -0.51
CA GLY A 376 -28.67 8.65 -1.68
C GLY A 376 -29.63 9.77 -1.29
N ALA A 377 -29.13 11.00 -1.17
CA ALA A 377 -29.92 12.18 -0.80
C ALA A 377 -31.14 12.42 -1.71
N SER A 378 -30.99 12.22 -3.02
CA SER A 378 -32.06 12.45 -4.02
C SER A 378 -33.21 11.45 -3.96
N ARG A 379 -32.97 10.28 -3.36
CA ARG A 379 -33.97 9.19 -3.26
C ARG A 379 -34.36 8.89 -1.82
N GLY A 380 -33.75 9.55 -0.85
CA GLY A 380 -34.00 9.31 0.57
C GLY A 380 -33.66 7.90 1.03
N VAL A 381 -32.58 7.30 0.50
CA VAL A 381 -32.20 5.92 0.86
C VAL A 381 -30.79 5.82 1.41
N ALA A 382 -30.54 4.85 2.28
CA ALA A 382 -29.22 4.42 2.71
C ALA A 382 -29.02 2.94 2.45
N CYS A 383 -27.81 2.54 2.06
CA CYS A 383 -27.39 1.16 1.91
C CYS A 383 -26.26 0.86 2.88
N VAL A 384 -26.41 -0.22 3.64
CA VAL A 384 -25.48 -0.67 4.67
C VAL A 384 -25.07 -2.10 4.40
N PHE A 385 -23.79 -2.42 4.58
CA PHE A 385 -23.32 -3.79 4.54
C PHE A 385 -23.37 -4.42 5.93
N ALA A 386 -24.22 -5.42 6.11
CA ALA A 386 -24.30 -6.23 7.32
C ALA A 386 -23.38 -7.45 7.23
N ALA A 387 -23.13 -8.08 8.38
CA ALA A 387 -22.39 -9.33 8.51
C ALA A 387 -22.85 -10.38 7.47
N ARG A 388 -21.88 -11.17 6.98
CA ARG A 388 -22.05 -12.15 5.87
C ARG A 388 -22.25 -11.51 4.48
N LYS A 389 -21.78 -10.28 4.26
CA LYS A 389 -21.81 -9.57 2.97
C LYS A 389 -23.22 -9.34 2.42
N ARG A 390 -24.19 -9.11 3.30
CA ARG A 390 -25.56 -8.75 2.91
C ARG A 390 -25.67 -7.23 2.82
N ALA A 391 -26.27 -6.73 1.75
CA ALA A 391 -26.63 -5.32 1.63
C ALA A 391 -28.06 -5.13 2.15
N LEU A 392 -28.24 -4.20 3.10
CA LEU A 392 -29.53 -3.76 3.62
C LEU A 392 -29.80 -2.35 3.11
N VAL A 393 -30.99 -2.09 2.59
CA VAL A 393 -31.40 -0.78 2.07
C VAL A 393 -32.51 -0.23 2.96
N TYR A 394 -32.31 0.97 3.48
CA TYR A 394 -33.23 1.70 4.34
C TYR A 394 -33.76 2.93 3.62
N ILE A 395 -35.04 3.24 3.83
CA ILE A 395 -35.67 4.48 3.36
C ILE A 395 -35.65 5.47 4.51
N LEU A 396 -34.81 6.50 4.41
CA LEU A 396 -34.54 7.47 5.48
C LEU A 396 -35.69 8.45 5.74
N ASP A 397 -36.68 8.50 4.85
CA ASP A 397 -37.81 9.45 4.88
C ASP A 397 -39.09 8.90 5.51
N GLU A 398 -39.15 7.59 5.76
CA GLU A 398 -40.27 6.94 6.44
C GLU A 398 -39.83 6.63 7.87
N ASP A 399 -40.48 7.25 8.87
CA ASP A 399 -40.41 6.75 10.24
C ASP A 399 -41.02 5.34 10.22
N GLU A 400 -40.30 4.34 10.73
CA GLU A 400 -40.87 2.99 10.80
C GLU A 400 -42.10 3.07 11.70
N ASP A 401 -43.29 2.95 11.09
CA ASP A 401 -44.52 2.76 11.85
C ASP A 401 -44.29 1.54 12.73
N ASP A 402 -44.16 1.76 14.04
CA ASP A 402 -44.13 0.74 15.06
C ASP A 402 -45.39 -0.13 14.88
N VAL A 403 -45.27 -1.21 14.11
CA VAL A 403 -46.15 -2.35 14.27
C VAL A 403 -45.71 -2.98 15.57
N SER A 404 -46.19 -2.41 16.68
CA SER A 404 -46.25 -3.11 17.94
C SER A 404 -47.00 -4.40 17.66
N ASP A 405 -46.30 -5.53 17.70
CA ASP A 405 -46.93 -6.85 17.72
C ASP A 405 -47.81 -6.92 18.98
N GLY A 406 -49.07 -6.51 18.81
CA GLY A 406 -50.16 -6.68 19.74
C GLY A 406 -50.97 -7.90 19.33
N GLU A 407 -50.56 -9.05 19.87
CA GLU A 407 -51.35 -10.20 20.39
C GLU A 407 -50.64 -11.55 20.22
#